data_AF-A0AAV5BLY5-F1
#
_entry.id   AF-A0AAV5BLY5-F1
#
_cell.length_a   1.000
_cell.length_b   1.000
_cell.length_c   1.000
_cell.angle_alpha   90.00
_cell.angle_beta   90.00
_cell.angle_gamma   90.00
#
_symmetry.space_group_name_H-M   'P 1'
#
loop_
_entity.id
_entity.type
_entity.pdbx_description
1 polymer ?
#
loop_
_entity_poly.entity_id
_entity_poly.type
_entity_poly.pdbx_seq_one_letter_code
_entity_poly.pdbx_strand_id
1 'polypeptide(L)'
;MAWSGNRQRSQMDRRGGRMAEEEERKRVLVVGGSGYLGQHLLAALASACHGLDVAFTYNRESPPQPLLDALPSLHAFRADLRSGHGLDAISASFGEWMDSVLSQGQQVDFFNDEFRCPVYVKDMVDVIMSLAKTWLSDGKRIQVLLNVGGPNRVSRLQMAESVADVRGYSHSIIKSVSASSVNRGVASPSDISMDISKLIQMLGIKPISFHDGVKATLDAEAST
;
A
#
# COMPACT_ATOMS: atom_id res chain seq x y z
N MET A 1 -21.18 72.81 -4.01
CA MET A 1 -22.45 72.43 -3.37
C MET A 1 -22.13 71.48 -2.24
N ALA A 2 -22.28 71.95 -1.01
CA ALA A 2 -22.13 71.17 0.20
C ALA A 2 -23.47 70.51 0.56
N TRP A 3 -23.45 69.27 1.04
CA TRP A 3 -24.37 68.86 2.11
C TRP A 3 -23.82 67.66 2.88
N SER A 4 -23.52 67.94 4.14
CA SER A 4 -23.20 67.03 5.23
C SER A 4 -24.49 66.53 5.90
N GLY A 5 -24.55 65.26 6.30
CA GLY A 5 -25.59 64.72 7.16
C GLY A 5 -25.07 63.55 7.99
N ASN A 6 -25.01 63.75 9.31
CA ASN A 6 -24.48 62.83 10.30
C ASN A 6 -25.62 62.27 11.17
N ARG A 7 -25.40 61.04 11.70
CA ARG A 7 -26.05 60.37 12.85
C ARG A 7 -27.49 59.85 12.72
N GLN A 8 -27.61 58.52 12.89
CA GLN A 8 -28.30 57.93 14.05
C GLN A 8 -27.82 56.48 14.32
N ARG A 9 -27.46 56.19 15.58
CA ARG A 9 -27.32 54.85 16.14
C ARG A 9 -28.70 54.38 16.60
N SER A 10 -29.07 53.13 16.31
CA SER A 10 -29.89 52.26 17.17
C SER A 10 -29.81 50.85 16.58
N GLN A 11 -29.01 49.96 17.16
CA GLN A 11 -29.43 48.96 18.14
C GLN A 11 -29.86 47.64 17.47
N MET A 12 -28.94 46.67 17.50
CA MET A 12 -29.21 45.27 17.87
C MET A 12 -30.18 44.49 16.96
N ASP A 13 -29.63 43.79 15.98
CA ASP A 13 -30.11 42.44 15.68
C ASP A 13 -28.93 41.46 15.80
N ARG A 14 -28.89 40.77 16.94
CA ARG A 14 -28.02 39.63 17.21
C ARG A 14 -28.76 38.39 16.75
N ARG A 15 -28.70 38.04 15.46
CA ARG A 15 -29.09 36.70 15.01
C ARG A 15 -28.26 36.26 13.81
N GLY A 16 -27.60 35.11 14.01
CA GLY A 16 -27.41 34.12 12.96
C GLY A 16 -26.23 34.35 12.04
N GLY A 17 -25.22 33.50 12.19
CA GLY A 17 -24.18 33.37 11.17
C GLY A 17 -22.83 32.99 11.75
N ARG A 18 -22.73 31.86 12.46
CA ARG A 18 -21.49 31.09 12.35
C ARG A 18 -21.47 30.60 10.90
N MET A 19 -20.88 31.39 10.01
CA MET A 19 -20.29 30.81 8.81
C MET A 19 -19.16 29.94 9.36
N ALA A 20 -19.45 28.65 9.56
CA ALA A 20 -18.40 27.68 9.54
C ALA A 20 -17.75 27.85 8.16
N GLU A 21 -16.49 28.29 8.14
CA GLU A 21 -15.66 28.12 6.97
C GLU A 21 -15.78 26.64 6.59
N GLU A 22 -16.45 26.36 5.47
CA GLU A 22 -16.36 25.06 4.83
C GLU A 22 -14.89 24.91 4.43
N GLU A 23 -14.08 24.33 5.31
CA GLU A 23 -12.73 23.92 4.98
C GLU A 23 -12.83 23.11 3.69
N GLU A 24 -12.13 23.57 2.65
CA GLU A 24 -12.12 22.93 1.35
C GLU A 24 -11.52 21.52 1.50
N ARG A 25 -12.39 20.53 1.70
CA ARG A 25 -11.99 19.14 1.95
C ARG A 25 -11.33 18.58 0.70
N LYS A 26 -10.05 18.21 0.83
CA LYS A 26 -9.29 17.61 -0.27
C LYS A 26 -9.81 16.19 -0.51
N ARG A 27 -10.09 15.89 -1.78
CA ARG A 27 -10.64 14.58 -2.20
C ARG A 27 -9.51 13.66 -2.66
N VAL A 28 -9.53 12.41 -2.20
CA VAL A 28 -8.56 11.38 -2.56
C VAL A 28 -9.30 10.16 -3.08
N LEU A 29 -8.93 9.66 -4.26
CA LEU A 29 -9.46 8.42 -4.83
C LEU A 29 -8.36 7.36 -4.89
N VAL A 30 -8.54 6.23 -4.20
CA VAL A 30 -7.65 5.07 -4.30
C VAL A 30 -8.20 4.09 -5.33
N VAL A 31 -7.55 3.99 -6.49
CA VAL A 31 -7.91 3.00 -7.51
C VAL A 31 -7.32 1.64 -7.14
N GLY A 32 -8.14 0.59 -7.17
CA GLY A 32 -7.74 -0.75 -6.69
C GLY A 32 -7.72 -0.85 -5.16
N GLY A 33 -8.56 -0.06 -4.48
CA GLY A 33 -8.62 0.01 -3.02
C GLY A 33 -8.99 -1.31 -2.33
N SER A 34 -9.68 -2.22 -3.02
CA SER A 34 -9.95 -3.57 -2.49
C SER A 34 -8.78 -4.55 -2.64
N GLY A 35 -7.67 -4.16 -3.27
CA GLY A 35 -6.46 -4.97 -3.35
C GLY A 35 -5.60 -4.86 -2.09
N TYR A 36 -4.58 -5.73 -1.97
CA TYR A 36 -3.75 -5.85 -0.77
C TYR A 36 -3.14 -4.51 -0.31
N LEU A 37 -2.41 -3.80 -1.17
CA LEU A 37 -1.87 -2.48 -0.80
C LEU A 37 -2.97 -1.42 -0.60
N GLY A 38 -4.04 -1.51 -1.38
CA GLY A 38 -5.15 -0.55 -1.36
C GLY A 38 -5.84 -0.46 -0.01
N GLN A 39 -6.16 -1.61 0.62
CA GLN A 39 -6.81 -1.63 1.93
C GLN A 39 -5.92 -1.02 3.03
N HIS A 40 -4.61 -1.28 3.01
CA HIS A 40 -3.68 -0.70 3.99
C HIS A 40 -3.52 0.80 3.79
N LEU A 41 -3.49 1.26 2.53
CA LEU A 41 -3.46 2.68 2.21
C LEU A 41 -4.74 3.39 2.67
N LEU A 42 -5.90 2.78 2.47
CA LEU A 42 -7.19 3.32 2.94
C LEU A 42 -7.25 3.46 4.45
N ALA A 43 -6.79 2.45 5.20
CA ALA A 43 -6.70 2.51 6.65
C ALA A 43 -5.75 3.64 7.12
N ALA A 44 -4.62 3.82 6.45
CA ALA A 44 -3.67 4.89 6.75
C ALA A 44 -4.23 6.28 6.44
N LEU A 45 -4.92 6.45 5.30
CA LEU A 45 -5.57 7.71 4.93
C LEU A 45 -6.69 8.09 5.91
N ALA A 46 -7.51 7.13 6.31
CA ALA A 46 -8.61 7.35 7.24
C ALA A 46 -8.13 7.76 8.65
N SER A 47 -6.98 7.23 9.10
CA SER A 47 -6.42 7.50 10.43
C SER A 47 -5.53 8.74 10.50
N ALA A 48 -4.76 9.04 9.45
CA ALA A 48 -3.69 10.03 9.51
C ALA A 48 -4.02 11.41 8.94
N CYS A 49 -5.14 11.57 8.24
CA CYS A 49 -5.47 12.80 7.54
C CYS A 49 -6.92 13.23 7.81
N HIS A 50 -7.12 14.03 8.86
CA HIS A 50 -8.41 14.67 9.12
C HIS A 50 -8.74 15.67 8.01
N GLY A 51 -10.02 15.77 7.64
CA GLY A 51 -10.50 16.70 6.60
C GLY A 51 -10.39 16.18 5.15
N LEU A 52 -9.93 14.96 4.92
CA LEU A 52 -10.01 14.33 3.59
C LEU A 52 -11.40 13.72 3.34
N ASP A 53 -11.84 13.77 2.09
CA ASP A 53 -12.92 12.92 1.57
C ASP A 53 -12.27 11.81 0.74
N VAL A 54 -12.29 10.59 1.29
CA VAL A 54 -11.56 9.45 0.73
C VAL A 54 -12.55 8.49 0.10
N ALA A 55 -12.31 8.22 -1.17
CA ALA A 55 -13.04 7.28 -1.99
C ALA A 55 -12.12 6.15 -2.47
N PHE A 56 -12.69 5.00 -2.80
CA PHE A 56 -11.92 3.91 -3.37
C PHE A 56 -12.67 3.13 -4.44
N THR A 57 -11.91 2.46 -5.32
CA THR A 57 -12.48 1.56 -6.31
C THR A 57 -12.26 0.08 -6.02
N TYR A 58 -13.23 -0.75 -6.42
CA TYR A 58 -13.19 -2.20 -6.28
C TYR A 58 -13.77 -2.90 -7.53
N ASN A 59 -13.39 -4.17 -7.73
CA ASN A 59 -13.76 -4.98 -8.92
C ASN A 59 -14.83 -6.06 -8.65
N ARG A 60 -15.25 -6.26 -7.39
CA ARG A 60 -16.28 -7.25 -7.03
C ARG A 60 -17.70 -6.73 -7.32
N GLU A 61 -18.69 -7.62 -7.40
CA GLU A 61 -20.10 -7.24 -7.61
C GLU A 61 -20.67 -6.41 -6.46
N SER A 62 -20.18 -6.67 -5.23
CA SER A 62 -20.48 -5.92 -4.02
C SER A 62 -19.19 -5.41 -3.38
N PRO A 63 -19.23 -4.25 -2.68
CA PRO A 63 -18.06 -3.73 -1.98
C PRO A 63 -17.63 -4.69 -0.86
N PRO A 64 -16.33 -4.76 -0.54
CA PRO A 64 -15.83 -5.64 0.52
C PRO A 64 -16.37 -5.20 1.88
N GLN A 65 -17.39 -5.89 2.38
CA GLN A 65 -18.09 -5.54 3.61
C GLN A 65 -17.15 -5.40 4.83
N PRO A 66 -16.17 -6.30 5.06
CA PRO A 66 -15.23 -6.14 6.18
C PRO A 66 -14.43 -4.84 6.14
N LEU A 67 -14.12 -4.31 4.95
CA LEU A 67 -13.41 -3.05 4.78
C LEU A 67 -14.31 -1.85 5.09
N LEU A 68 -15.59 -1.92 4.70
CA LEU A 68 -16.58 -0.89 5.02
C LEU A 68 -16.92 -0.87 6.51
N ASP A 69 -16.98 -2.04 7.15
CA ASP A 69 -17.23 -2.16 8.58
C ASP A 69 -16.06 -1.59 9.39
N ALA A 70 -14.82 -1.84 8.95
CA ALA A 70 -13.61 -1.29 9.57
C ALA A 70 -13.46 0.22 9.34
N LEU A 71 -13.95 0.75 8.21
CA LEU A 71 -13.75 2.14 7.77
C LEU A 71 -15.07 2.75 7.24
N PRO A 72 -16.04 3.04 8.12
CA PRO A 72 -17.42 3.39 7.73
C PRO A 72 -17.55 4.76 7.04
N SER A 73 -16.50 5.60 7.11
CA SER A 73 -16.49 6.94 6.49
C SER A 73 -15.99 6.95 5.04
N LEU A 74 -15.67 5.80 4.44
CA LEU A 74 -15.15 5.72 3.06
C LEU A 74 -16.26 5.56 2.02
N HIS A 75 -16.12 6.26 0.90
CA HIS A 75 -17.03 6.12 -0.25
C HIS A 75 -16.51 5.08 -1.26
N ALA A 76 -17.30 4.05 -1.56
CA ALA A 76 -16.91 2.95 -2.46
C ALA A 76 -17.52 3.10 -3.86
N PHE A 77 -16.71 2.99 -4.91
CA PHE A 77 -17.13 3.07 -6.31
C PHE A 77 -16.70 1.82 -7.07
N ARG A 78 -17.62 1.18 -7.80
CA ARG A 78 -17.25 0.05 -8.66
C ARG A 78 -16.47 0.57 -9.87
N ALA A 79 -15.26 0.07 -10.08
CA ALA A 79 -14.47 0.37 -11.28
C ALA A 79 -14.02 -0.94 -11.93
N ASP A 80 -14.29 -1.04 -13.23
CA ASP A 80 -14.04 -2.21 -14.04
C ASP A 80 -13.05 -1.81 -15.15
N LEU A 81 -11.81 -2.28 -15.04
CA LEU A 81 -10.73 -2.01 -16.01
C LEU A 81 -10.79 -2.94 -17.24
N ARG A 82 -11.90 -3.68 -17.45
CA ARG A 82 -12.32 -4.45 -18.64
C ARG A 82 -11.29 -4.36 -19.79
N SER A 83 -10.27 -5.21 -19.86
CA SER A 83 -10.38 -6.67 -19.95
C SER A 83 -9.25 -7.44 -19.25
N GLY A 84 -8.63 -6.92 -18.18
CA GLY A 84 -7.50 -7.53 -17.47
C GLY A 84 -7.73 -8.90 -16.78
N HIS A 85 -8.05 -9.93 -17.54
CA HIS A 85 -8.28 -11.31 -17.09
C HIS A 85 -6.96 -11.95 -16.62
N GLY A 86 -6.92 -12.52 -15.40
CA GLY A 86 -5.78 -13.28 -14.86
C GLY A 86 -4.98 -12.61 -13.73
N LEU A 87 -5.23 -11.35 -13.40
CA LEU A 87 -4.54 -10.66 -12.29
C LEU A 87 -4.88 -11.22 -10.89
N ASP A 88 -6.11 -11.72 -10.71
CA ASP A 88 -6.56 -12.29 -9.43
C ASP A 88 -5.78 -13.56 -9.06
N ALA A 89 -5.39 -14.36 -10.06
CA ALA A 89 -4.52 -15.53 -9.87
C ALA A 89 -3.10 -15.11 -9.43
N ILE A 90 -2.57 -14.00 -9.95
CA ILE A 90 -1.21 -13.52 -9.63
C ILE A 90 -1.13 -13.05 -8.17
N SER A 91 -2.16 -12.36 -7.67
CA SER A 91 -2.20 -11.88 -6.28
C SER A 91 -2.24 -13.02 -5.25
N ALA A 92 -3.00 -14.09 -5.53
CA ALA A 92 -3.04 -15.27 -4.68
C ALA A 92 -1.77 -16.15 -4.78
N SER A 93 -1.07 -16.10 -5.91
CA SER A 93 0.08 -16.99 -6.18
C SER A 93 1.42 -16.53 -5.61
N PHE A 94 1.59 -15.25 -5.26
CA PHE A 94 2.94 -14.70 -5.00
C PHE A 94 3.35 -14.62 -3.52
N GLY A 95 2.42 -14.72 -2.57
CA GLY A 95 2.69 -14.62 -1.12
C GLY A 95 2.18 -15.81 -0.31
N GLU A 96 0.88 -16.09 -0.40
CA GLU A 96 0.23 -17.20 0.33
C GLU A 96 0.72 -18.58 -0.12
N TRP A 97 1.11 -18.71 -1.38
CA TRP A 97 1.56 -19.99 -1.95
C TRP A 97 2.83 -20.51 -1.27
N MET A 98 3.81 -19.64 -0.94
CA MET A 98 5.07 -20.09 -0.34
C MET A 98 4.86 -20.67 1.07
N ASP A 99 4.13 -19.97 1.94
CA ASP A 99 3.84 -20.49 3.29
C ASP A 99 2.95 -21.75 3.23
N SER A 100 1.93 -21.74 2.37
CA SER A 100 1.03 -22.89 2.17
C SER A 100 1.79 -24.16 1.76
N VAL A 101 2.69 -24.04 0.78
CA VAL A 101 3.49 -25.17 0.29
C VAL A 101 4.50 -25.66 1.33
N LEU A 102 5.21 -24.75 2.01
CA LEU A 102 6.19 -25.12 3.02
C LEU A 102 5.52 -25.77 4.24
N SER A 103 4.33 -25.29 4.63
CA SER A 103 3.55 -25.88 5.74
C SER A 103 3.12 -27.33 5.50
N GLN A 104 2.93 -27.72 4.23
CA GLN A 104 2.53 -29.07 3.84
C GLN A 104 3.72 -30.05 3.81
N GLY A 105 4.95 -29.59 4.06
CA GLY A 105 6.14 -30.42 4.04
C GLY A 105 6.49 -30.99 2.66
N GLN A 106 5.88 -30.47 1.60
CA GLN A 106 6.16 -30.90 0.23
C GLN A 106 7.50 -30.30 -0.22
N GLN A 107 8.34 -31.13 -0.84
CA GLN A 107 9.60 -30.66 -1.40
C GLN A 107 9.33 -29.80 -2.63
N VAL A 108 9.80 -28.55 -2.62
CA VAL A 108 9.55 -27.59 -3.70
C VAL A 108 10.83 -26.91 -4.17
N ASP A 109 10.89 -26.74 -5.49
CA ASP A 109 12.01 -26.15 -6.21
C ASP A 109 11.92 -24.61 -6.16
N PHE A 110 12.96 -23.97 -5.64
CA PHE A 110 13.11 -22.52 -5.57
C PHE A 110 14.34 -22.05 -6.36
N PHE A 111 14.17 -20.98 -7.12
CA PHE A 111 15.22 -20.42 -7.97
C PHE A 111 16.28 -19.70 -7.15
N ASN A 112 17.54 -20.13 -7.30
CA ASN A 112 18.69 -19.52 -6.64
C ASN A 112 19.26 -18.31 -7.42
N ASP A 113 18.86 -18.14 -8.67
CA ASP A 113 19.39 -17.17 -9.63
C ASP A 113 18.35 -16.12 -10.07
N GLU A 114 17.19 -16.05 -9.40
CA GLU A 114 16.19 -15.00 -9.58
C GLU A 114 16.08 -14.05 -8.39
N PHE A 115 16.54 -12.82 -8.57
CA PHE A 115 16.69 -11.82 -7.50
C PHE A 115 15.68 -10.69 -7.58
N ARG A 116 15.12 -10.34 -6.43
CA ARG A 116 14.14 -9.26 -6.25
C ARG A 116 14.47 -8.45 -4.99
N CYS A 117 13.73 -7.35 -4.78
CA CYS A 117 13.72 -6.61 -3.53
C CYS A 117 12.31 -6.61 -2.92
N PRO A 118 11.85 -7.71 -2.29
CA PRO A 118 10.51 -7.78 -1.72
C PRO A 118 10.33 -6.70 -0.65
N VAL A 119 9.18 -6.06 -0.62
CA VAL A 119 8.90 -4.89 0.20
C VAL A 119 7.78 -5.18 1.19
N TYR A 120 7.95 -4.77 2.44
CA TYR A 120 6.89 -4.86 3.42
C TYR A 120 5.78 -3.85 3.12
N VAL A 121 4.53 -4.27 3.25
CA VAL A 121 3.39 -3.45 2.84
C VAL A 121 3.28 -2.14 3.61
N LYS A 122 3.66 -2.11 4.89
CA LYS A 122 3.62 -0.87 5.68
C LYS A 122 4.68 0.13 5.24
N ASP A 123 5.86 -0.33 4.82
CA ASP A 123 6.89 0.54 4.25
C ASP A 123 6.39 1.20 2.95
N MET A 124 5.68 0.44 2.10
CA MET A 124 5.03 0.99 0.89
C MET A 124 3.99 2.04 1.24
N VAL A 125 3.16 1.79 2.25
CA VAL A 125 2.15 2.74 2.72
C VAL A 125 2.81 4.00 3.26
N ASP A 126 3.88 3.89 4.06
CA ASP A 126 4.60 5.03 4.60
C ASP A 126 5.21 5.90 3.50
N VAL A 127 5.74 5.29 2.43
CA VAL A 127 6.23 6.00 1.24
C VAL A 127 5.11 6.78 0.57
N ILE A 128 3.98 6.13 0.27
CA ILE A 128 2.84 6.77 -0.41
C ILE A 128 2.27 7.89 0.46
N MET A 129 2.09 7.64 1.76
CA MET A 129 1.57 8.61 2.71
C MET A 129 2.50 9.80 2.88
N SER A 130 3.83 9.60 2.88
CA SER A 130 4.80 10.71 2.98
C SER A 130 4.77 11.62 1.75
N LEU A 131 4.65 11.02 0.55
CA LEU A 131 4.48 11.78 -0.69
C LEU A 131 3.13 12.50 -0.72
N ALA A 132 2.05 11.82 -0.35
CA ALA A 132 0.72 12.39 -0.29
C ALA A 132 0.64 13.55 0.70
N LYS A 133 1.20 13.41 1.91
CA LYS A 133 1.23 14.47 2.93
C LYS A 133 1.97 15.71 2.45
N THR A 134 3.13 15.55 1.83
CA THR A 134 3.89 16.68 1.27
C THR A 134 3.08 17.44 0.22
N TRP A 135 2.34 16.72 -0.64
CA TRP A 135 1.43 17.36 -1.61
C TRP A 135 0.24 18.04 -0.93
N LEU A 136 -0.37 17.38 0.06
CA LEU A 136 -1.52 17.88 0.81
C LEU A 136 -1.18 19.08 1.68
N SER A 137 0.03 19.20 2.23
CA SER A 137 0.41 20.35 3.07
C SER A 137 0.78 21.58 2.24
N ASP A 138 1.60 21.39 1.21
CA ASP A 138 2.28 22.51 0.56
C ASP A 138 1.61 22.94 -0.75
N GLY A 139 0.67 22.14 -1.27
CA GLY A 139 0.02 22.35 -2.57
C GLY A 139 0.98 22.28 -3.77
N LYS A 140 2.27 22.05 -3.52
CA LYS A 140 3.31 21.95 -4.53
C LYS A 140 3.24 20.59 -5.20
N ARG A 141 3.21 20.61 -6.54
CA ARG A 141 3.32 19.40 -7.34
C ARG A 141 4.68 18.75 -7.10
N ILE A 142 4.67 17.49 -6.70
CA ILE A 142 5.88 16.67 -6.57
C ILE A 142 6.04 15.91 -7.89
N GLN A 143 7.17 16.11 -8.57
CA GLN A 143 7.51 15.38 -9.78
C GLN A 143 8.88 14.72 -9.59
N VAL A 144 8.86 13.46 -9.17
CA VAL A 144 10.07 12.68 -8.86
C VAL A 144 9.94 11.27 -9.44
N LEU A 145 11.06 10.72 -9.89
CA LEU A 145 11.21 9.29 -10.20
C LEU A 145 11.96 8.63 -9.05
N LEU A 146 11.29 7.67 -8.41
CA LEU A 146 11.79 6.89 -7.26
C LEU A 146 11.53 5.41 -7.52
N ASN A 147 12.52 4.57 -7.23
CA ASN A 147 12.27 3.14 -7.06
C ASN A 147 11.72 2.90 -5.66
N VAL A 148 10.78 1.98 -5.54
CA VAL A 148 10.22 1.60 -4.24
C VAL A 148 10.28 0.09 -4.12
N GLY A 149 11.01 -0.39 -3.13
CA GLY A 149 11.28 -1.81 -2.88
C GLY A 149 11.85 -2.00 -1.48
N GLY A 150 12.01 -3.26 -1.06
CA GLY A 150 12.69 -3.56 0.20
C GLY A 150 14.19 -3.33 0.12
N PRO A 151 14.87 -3.32 1.27
CA PRO A 151 16.30 -3.02 1.34
C PRO A 151 17.18 -4.21 0.97
N ASN A 152 16.63 -5.43 0.93
CA ASN A 152 17.38 -6.65 0.65
C ASN A 152 17.15 -7.14 -0.78
N ARG A 153 18.23 -7.32 -1.53
CA ARG A 153 18.24 -8.13 -2.76
C ARG A 153 18.33 -9.60 -2.38
N VAL A 154 17.26 -10.35 -2.59
CA VAL A 154 17.17 -11.78 -2.22
C VAL A 154 16.70 -12.62 -3.39
N SER A 155 17.22 -13.85 -3.49
CA SER A 155 16.74 -14.85 -4.44
C SER A 155 15.43 -15.48 -3.98
N ARG A 156 14.69 -16.18 -4.86
CA ARG A 156 13.50 -16.94 -4.43
C ARG A 156 13.82 -18.03 -3.42
N LEU A 157 15.00 -18.65 -3.54
CA LEU A 157 15.51 -19.59 -2.54
C LEU A 157 15.64 -18.92 -1.17
N GLN A 158 16.33 -17.78 -1.13
CA GLN A 158 16.51 -17.02 0.12
C GLN A 158 15.20 -16.51 0.70
N MET A 159 14.20 -16.21 -0.15
CA MET A 159 12.86 -15.87 0.31
C MET A 159 12.20 -17.03 1.06
N ALA A 160 12.25 -18.24 0.48
CA ALA A 160 11.68 -19.44 1.08
C ALA A 160 12.40 -19.83 2.38
N GLU A 161 13.74 -19.74 2.40
CA GLU A 161 14.56 -19.99 3.59
C GLU A 161 14.16 -19.05 4.74
N SER A 162 14.00 -17.74 4.46
CA SER A 162 13.58 -16.79 5.48
C SER A 162 12.15 -17.05 6.01
N VAL A 163 11.24 -17.56 5.18
CA VAL A 163 9.90 -17.98 5.64
C VAL A 163 10.01 -19.21 6.54
N ALA A 164 10.81 -20.19 6.12
CA ALA A 164 11.07 -21.39 6.92
C ALA A 164 11.73 -21.06 8.27
N ASP A 165 12.69 -20.14 8.30
CA ASP A 165 13.33 -19.68 9.54
C ASP A 165 12.33 -19.08 10.52
N VAL A 166 11.44 -18.22 10.03
CA VAL A 166 10.44 -17.54 10.88
C VAL A 166 9.35 -18.51 11.36
N ARG A 167 8.89 -19.43 10.51
CA ARG A 167 7.87 -20.44 10.85
C ARG A 167 8.42 -21.67 11.57
N GLY A 168 9.75 -21.85 11.61
CA GLY A 168 10.40 -23.05 12.14
C GLY A 168 10.25 -24.29 11.25
N TYR A 169 10.06 -24.11 9.95
CA TYR A 169 9.99 -25.23 9.00
C TYR A 169 11.39 -25.80 8.70
N SER A 170 11.44 -27.09 8.35
CA SER A 170 12.70 -27.73 7.95
C SER A 170 13.17 -27.20 6.59
N HIS A 171 14.43 -26.80 6.51
CA HIS A 171 15.06 -26.42 5.23
C HIS A 171 15.18 -27.58 4.24
N SER A 172 15.05 -28.84 4.71
CA SER A 172 15.14 -30.03 3.85
C SER A 172 14.07 -30.09 2.75
N ILE A 173 12.97 -29.37 2.89
CA ILE A 173 11.89 -29.29 1.91
C ILE A 173 12.16 -28.22 0.82
N ILE A 174 13.17 -27.37 1.03
CA ILE A 174 13.53 -26.29 0.11
C ILE A 174 14.63 -26.81 -0.83
N LYS A 175 14.30 -26.99 -2.11
CA LYS A 175 15.24 -27.47 -3.11
C LYS A 175 15.74 -26.31 -3.97
N SER A 176 17.05 -26.10 -3.97
CA SER A 176 17.70 -25.09 -4.83
C SER A 176 17.80 -25.59 -6.27
N VAL A 177 17.26 -24.81 -7.21
CA VAL A 177 17.38 -25.06 -8.66
C VAL A 177 17.71 -23.77 -9.41
N SER A 178 18.23 -23.89 -10.63
CA SER A 178 18.39 -22.73 -11.53
C SER A 178 17.10 -22.47 -12.30
N ALA A 179 16.78 -21.21 -12.57
CA ALA A 179 15.67 -20.84 -13.44
C ALA A 179 15.78 -21.46 -14.84
N SER A 180 17.00 -21.75 -15.30
CA SER A 180 17.26 -22.41 -16.58
C SER A 180 16.84 -23.89 -16.62
N SER A 181 16.74 -24.56 -15.46
CA SER A 181 16.40 -25.98 -15.38
C SER A 181 14.89 -26.25 -15.39
N VAL A 182 14.05 -25.21 -15.43
CA VAL A 182 12.58 -25.33 -15.37
C VAL A 182 11.94 -24.60 -16.55
N ASN A 183 11.16 -25.31 -17.36
CA ASN A 183 10.39 -24.71 -18.43
C ASN A 183 9.03 -24.20 -17.90
N ARG A 184 8.93 -22.89 -17.76
CA ARG A 184 7.77 -22.16 -17.19
C ARG A 184 6.97 -21.36 -18.23
N GLY A 185 7.20 -21.61 -19.52
CA GLY A 185 6.52 -20.95 -20.64
C GLY A 185 6.96 -19.51 -20.92
N VAL A 186 7.17 -18.69 -19.88
CA VAL A 186 7.68 -17.30 -20.00
C VAL A 186 8.89 -17.12 -19.09
N ALA A 187 10.00 -16.65 -19.68
CA ALA A 187 11.20 -16.34 -18.91
C ALA A 187 11.03 -14.99 -18.19
N SER A 188 11.07 -14.98 -16.87
CA SER A 188 11.26 -13.73 -16.12
C SER A 188 12.73 -13.33 -16.08
N PRO A 189 13.04 -12.02 -15.99
CA PRO A 189 14.43 -11.58 -15.83
C PRO A 189 15.05 -12.14 -14.55
N SER A 190 16.32 -12.52 -14.63
CA SER A 190 17.08 -13.06 -13.50
C SER A 190 17.24 -12.04 -12.38
N ASP A 191 17.35 -10.74 -12.68
CA ASP A 191 17.49 -9.71 -11.67
C ASP A 191 16.67 -8.48 -12.02
N ILE A 192 15.74 -8.12 -11.13
CA ILE A 192 14.99 -6.84 -11.17
C ILE A 192 15.09 -6.12 -9.82
N SER A 193 16.22 -6.29 -9.13
CA SER A 193 16.51 -5.55 -7.91
C SER A 193 16.53 -4.05 -8.16
N MET A 194 16.11 -3.30 -7.14
CA MET A 194 15.94 -1.86 -7.20
C MET A 194 16.91 -1.18 -6.24
N ASP A 195 17.56 -0.11 -6.70
CA ASP A 195 18.26 0.83 -5.84
C ASP A 195 17.26 1.87 -5.28
N ILE A 196 17.09 1.86 -3.96
CA ILE A 196 16.17 2.73 -3.22
C ILE A 196 16.91 3.87 -2.49
N SER A 197 18.20 4.10 -2.75
CA SER A 197 19.00 5.12 -2.05
C SER A 197 18.38 6.52 -2.16
N LYS A 198 17.83 6.85 -3.34
CA LYS A 198 17.15 8.12 -3.58
C LYS A 198 15.85 8.26 -2.77
N LEU A 199 15.09 7.17 -2.63
CA LEU A 199 13.88 7.13 -1.80
C LEU A 199 14.21 7.41 -0.34
N ILE A 200 15.21 6.70 0.20
CA ILE A 200 15.68 6.84 1.59
C ILE A 200 16.18 8.25 1.85
N GLN A 201 17.02 8.79 0.95
CA GLN A 201 17.56 10.15 1.09
C GLN A 201 16.46 11.21 1.05
N MET A 202 15.46 11.05 0.18
CA MET A 202 14.40 12.04 0.00
C MET A 202 13.37 12.02 1.11
N LEU A 203 12.92 10.82 1.54
CA LEU A 203 11.80 10.69 2.49
C LEU A 203 12.25 10.40 3.92
N GLY A 204 13.52 10.06 4.15
CA GLY A 204 14.02 9.65 5.47
C GLY A 204 13.45 8.32 5.98
N ILE A 205 12.70 7.60 5.14
CA ILE A 205 12.11 6.30 5.46
C ILE A 205 13.21 5.24 5.49
N LYS A 206 13.15 4.36 6.48
CA LYS A 206 14.03 3.20 6.60
C LYS A 206 13.20 1.92 6.48
N PRO A 207 13.08 1.36 5.26
CA PRO A 207 12.38 0.10 5.07
C PRO A 207 12.99 -1.00 5.93
N ILE A 208 12.15 -1.90 6.45
CA ILE A 208 12.61 -3.01 7.27
C ILE A 208 13.21 -4.11 6.40
N SER A 209 14.03 -4.98 7.01
CA SER A 209 14.61 -6.10 6.29
C SER A 209 13.53 -7.07 5.80
N PHE A 210 13.83 -7.85 4.76
CA PHE A 210 12.92 -8.87 4.25
C PHE A 210 12.52 -9.86 5.35
N HIS A 211 13.49 -10.33 6.14
CA HIS A 211 13.24 -11.25 7.26
C HIS A 211 12.31 -10.63 8.30
N ASP A 212 12.54 -9.38 8.69
CA ASP A 212 11.66 -8.69 9.65
C ASP A 212 10.27 -8.43 9.07
N GLY A 213 10.18 -8.18 7.76
CA GLY A 213 8.93 -8.05 7.02
C GLY A 213 8.12 -9.34 6.98
N VAL A 214 8.79 -10.48 6.78
CA VAL A 214 8.16 -11.81 6.90
C VAL A 214 7.61 -11.99 8.30
N LYS A 215 8.44 -11.79 9.34
CA LYS A 215 8.00 -11.91 10.73
C LYS A 215 6.80 -11.00 11.05
N ALA A 216 6.87 -9.73 10.69
CA ALA A 216 5.79 -8.77 10.94
C ALA A 216 4.50 -9.13 10.21
N THR A 217 4.59 -9.73 9.02
CA THR A 217 3.43 -10.19 8.25
C THR A 217 2.76 -11.37 8.96
N LEU A 218 3.53 -12.37 9.38
CA LEU A 218 3.01 -13.57 10.03
C LEU A 218 2.47 -13.29 11.45
N ASP A 219 3.09 -12.36 12.19
CA ASP A 219 2.60 -11.92 13.51
C ASP A 219 1.23 -11.23 13.42
N ALA A 220 0.98 -10.48 12.33
CA ALA A 220 -0.30 -9.82 12.08
C ALA A 220 -1.42 -10.82 11.75
N GLU A 221 -1.11 -11.89 11.01
CA GLU A 221 -2.05 -12.98 10.73
C GLU A 221 -2.47 -13.72 12.00
N ALA A 222 -1.54 -13.96 12.93
CA ALA A 222 -1.83 -14.63 14.20
C ALA A 222 -2.70 -13.79 15.16
N SER A 223 -2.80 -12.48 14.91
CA SER A 223 -3.54 -11.53 15.75
C SER A 223 -4.96 -11.23 15.24
N THR A 224 -5.37 -11.85 14.13
CA THR A 224 -6.69 -11.67 13.48
C THR A 224 -7.58 -12.89 13.73
#